data_AF-A0A2P7U2I1-F1
#
_entry.id   AF-A0A2P7U2I1-F1
#
_cell.length_a   1.000
_cell.length_b   1.000
_cell.length_c   1.000
_cell.angle_alpha   90.00
_cell.angle_beta   90.00
_cell.angle_gamma   90.00
#
_symmetry.space_group_name_H-M   'P 1'
#
loop_
_entity.id
_entity.type
_entity.pdbx_description
1 polymer ?
#
loop_
_entity_poly.entity_id
_entity_poly.type
_entity_poly.pdbx_seq_one_letter_code
_entity_poly.pdbx_strand_id
1 'polypeptide(L)' 'MFFYKQPLQPVPQSIIGTYPTVQAAERQVELFLLNRDADICLNIVQSEKGYTVQSVKWQ' A
#
# COMPACT_ATOMS: atom_id res chain seq x y z
N MET A 1 -17.59 28.28 10.96
CA MET A 1 -16.53 27.27 11.23
C MET A 1 -16.40 26.43 9.97
N PHE A 2 -15.37 26.66 9.16
CA PHE A 2 -15.15 25.88 7.94
C PHE A 2 -14.43 24.59 8.31
N PHE A 3 -15.13 23.47 8.27
CA PHE A 3 -14.50 22.16 8.32
C PHE A 3 -13.84 21.91 6.97
N TYR A 4 -12.57 22.28 6.85
CA TYR A 4 -11.74 21.77 5.75
C TYR A 4 -11.70 20.25 5.93
N LYS A 5 -12.49 19.51 5.15
CA LYS A 5 -12.31 18.06 5.04
C LYS A 5 -10.90 17.87 4.52
N GLN A 6 -9.99 17.44 5.39
CA GLN A 6 -8.67 17.04 4.95
C GLN A 6 -8.88 15.95 3.89
N PRO A 7 -8.27 16.06 2.70
CA PRO A 7 -8.37 15.00 1.72
C PRO A 7 -7.87 13.73 2.36
N LEU A 8 -8.67 12.65 2.27
CA LEU A 8 -8.28 11.32 2.73
C LEU A 8 -6.97 10.98 2.02
N GLN A 9 -5.87 10.97 2.76
CA GLN A 9 -4.55 10.64 2.23
C GLN A 9 -4.16 9.24 2.73
N PRO A 10 -3.66 8.37 1.85
CA PRO A 10 -3.14 7.09 2.27
C PRO A 10 -1.84 7.33 3.02
N VAL A 11 -1.85 7.13 4.34
CA VAL A 11 -0.66 7.25 5.18
C VAL A 11 0.05 5.90 5.21
N PRO A 12 1.30 5.79 4.73
CA PRO A 12 2.06 4.55 4.78
C PRO A 12 2.32 4.16 6.24
N GLN A 13 1.94 2.94 6.60
CA GLN A 13 2.13 2.38 7.94
C GLN A 13 3.34 1.44 8.01
N SER A 14 3.53 0.59 6.99
CA SER A 14 4.64 -0.36 6.96
C SER A 14 5.04 -0.71 5.54
N ILE A 15 6.32 -0.98 5.34
CA ILE A 15 6.82 -1.57 4.09
C ILE A 15 6.68 -3.09 4.20
N ILE A 16 6.08 -3.71 3.19
CA ILE A 16 5.95 -5.18 3.10
C ILE A 16 7.16 -5.76 2.36
N GLY A 17 7.60 -5.11 1.29
CA GLY A 17 8.73 -5.55 0.50
C GLY A 17 8.99 -4.66 -0.71
N THR A 18 10.14 -4.84 -1.33
CA THR A 18 10.48 -4.21 -2.62
C THR A 18 10.79 -5.29 -3.64
N TYR A 19 10.19 -5.17 -4.82
CA TYR A 19 10.19 -6.18 -5.87
C TYR A 19 10.73 -5.58 -7.17
N PRO A 20 11.48 -6.35 -7.96
CA PRO A 20 12.10 -5.83 -9.19
C PRO A 20 11.08 -5.51 -10.30
N THR A 21 9.90 -6.14 -10.27
CA THR A 21 8.84 -5.96 -11.29
C THR A 21 7.49 -5.69 -10.64
N VAL A 22 6.61 -5.00 -11.39
CA VAL A 22 5.24 -4.70 -10.94
C VAL A 22 4.46 -5.99 -10.72
N GLN A 23 4.63 -6.99 -11.59
CA GLN A 23 3.95 -8.28 -11.48
C GLN A 23 4.33 -9.04 -10.20
N ALA A 24 5.59 -8.96 -9.77
CA ALA A 24 6.02 -9.56 -8.51
C ALA A 24 5.43 -8.83 -7.29
N ALA A 25 5.31 -7.50 -7.37
CA ALA A 25 4.64 -6.70 -6.34
C ALA A 25 3.13 -6.99 -6.26
N GLU A 26 2.45 -7.07 -7.41
CA GLU A 26 1.03 -7.43 -7.51
C GLU A 26 0.78 -8.84 -6.96
N ARG A 27 1.62 -9.80 -7.33
CA ARG A 27 1.53 -11.17 -6.80
C ARG A 27 1.67 -11.21 -5.28
N GLN A 28 2.58 -10.41 -4.72
CA GLN A 28 2.70 -10.31 -3.27
C GLN A 28 1.44 -9.71 -2.64
N VAL A 29 0.87 -8.66 -3.24
CA VAL A 29 -0.37 -8.03 -2.78
C VAL A 29 -1.51 -9.06 -2.77
N GLU A 30 -1.68 -9.84 -3.84
CA GLU A 30 -2.67 -10.92 -3.90
C GLU A 30 -2.47 -11.92 -2.75
N LEU A 31 -1.25 -12.43 -2.58
CA LEU A 31 -0.93 -13.38 -1.51
C LEU A 31 -1.17 -12.79 -0.12
N PHE A 32 -0.91 -11.50 0.06
CA PHE A 32 -1.10 -10.82 1.34
C PHE A 32 -2.59 -10.63 1.66
N LEU A 33 -3.39 -10.25 0.67
CA LEU A 33 -4.85 -10.09 0.80
C LEU A 33 -5.56 -11.43 1.01
N LEU A 34 -5.06 -12.52 0.43
CA LEU A 34 -5.60 -13.87 0.65
C LEU A 34 -5.34 -14.39 2.07
N ASN A 35 -4.29 -13.92 2.75
CA ASN A 35 -3.85 -14.43 4.06
C ASN A 35 -4.29 -13.57 5.26
N ARG A 36 -4.91 -12.41 5.06
CA ARG A 36 -5.30 -11.49 6.14
C ARG A 36 -6.74 -10.99 6.01
N ASP A 37 -7.29 -10.56 7.15
CA ASP A 37 -8.58 -9.87 7.24
C ASP A 37 -8.67 -8.66 6.30
N ALA A 38 -9.89 -8.43 5.79
CA ALA A 38 -10.23 -7.51 4.69
C ALA A 38 -9.96 -6.02 4.95
N ASP A 39 -9.39 -5.65 6.10
CA ASP A 39 -9.26 -4.25 6.55
C ASP A 39 -7.86 -3.65 6.28
N ILE A 40 -7.05 -4.31 5.45
CA ILE A 40 -5.72 -3.82 5.08
C ILE A 40 -5.73 -3.25 3.66
N CYS A 41 -5.42 -1.97 3.55
CA CYS A 41 -5.14 -1.32 2.27
C CYS A 41 -3.65 -1.42 1.95
N LEU A 42 -3.33 -1.82 0.72
CA LEU A 42 -1.96 -1.90 0.21
C LEU A 42 -1.78 -0.91 -0.93
N ASN A 43 -0.59 -0.32 -1.02
CA ASN A 43 -0.19 0.54 -2.11
C ASN A 43 1.13 0.03 -2.72
N ILE A 44 1.24 0.11 -4.04
CA ILE A 44 2.44 -0.22 -4.79
C ILE A 44 3.03 1.09 -5.29
N VAL A 45 4.25 1.41 -4.83
CA VAL A 45 4.93 2.66 -5.18
C VAL A 45 6.20 2.33 -5.95
N GLN A 46 6.41 3.00 -7.09
CA GLN A 46 7.66 2.87 -7.82
C GLN A 46 8.81 3.53 -7.05
N SER A 47 9.90 2.81 -6.89
CA SER A 47 11.12 3.25 -6.19
C SER A 47 12.36 3.01 -7.06
N GLU A 48 13.50 3.58 -6.67
CA GLU A 48 14.78 3.43 -7.40
C GLU A 48 15.20 1.96 -7.59
N LYS A 49 14.72 1.06 -6.71
CA LYS A 49 15.03 -0.37 -6.71
C LYS A 49 13.90 -1.25 -7.24
N GLY A 50 12.86 -0.65 -7.83
CA GLY A 50 11.72 -1.37 -8.41
C GLY A 50 10.37 -0.88 -7.89
N TYR A 51 9.60 -1.80 -7.29
CA TYR A 51 8.24 -1.56 -6.81
C TYR A 51 8.12 -1.95 -5.35
N THR A 52 7.88 -0.95 -4.50
CA THR A 52 7.74 -1.13 -3.07
C THR A 52 6.25 -1.29 -2.72
N VAL A 53 5.92 -2.43 -2.12
CA VAL A 53 4.59 -2.68 -1.55
C VAL A 53 4.60 -2.18 -0.12
N GLN A 54 3.64 -1.33 0.22
CA GLN A 54 3.46 -0.77 1.54
C GLN A 54 2.01 -0.89 1.99
N SER A 55 1.78 -1.18 3.27
CA SER A 55 0.46 -1.05 3.87
C SER A 55 0.17 0.42 4.14
N VAL A 56 -1.05 0.84 3.82
CA VAL A 56 -1.51 2.21 4.03
C VAL A 56 -2.78 2.20 4.87
N LYS A 57 -2.96 3.26 5.64
CA LYS A 57 -4.23 3.54 6.31
C LYS A 57 -4.78 4.85 5.77
N TRP A 58 -6.03 4.84 5.36
CA TRP A 58 -6.74 6.06 4.97
C TRP A 58 -7.18 6.77 6.27
N GLN A 59 -6.72 8.01 6.45
CA GLN A 59 -7.07 8.88 7.57
C GLN A 59 -7.95 10.03 7.09
#